data_AF-V9EGW4-F1
#
_entry.id   AF-V9EGW4-F1
#
_cell.length_a   1.000
_cell.length_b   1.000
_cell.length_c   1.000
_cell.angle_alpha   90.00
_cell.angle_beta   90.00
_cell.angle_gamma   90.00
#
_symmetry.space_group_name_H-M   'P 1'
#
loop_
_entity.id
_entity.type
_entity.pdbx_description
1 polymer ?
#
loop_
_entity_poly.entity_id
_entity_poly.type
_entity_poly.pdbx_seq_one_letter_code
_entity_poly.pdbx_strand_id
1 'polypeptide(L)'
;MYVTVTDEQVHISYVMMDADTAQRSDFESIAVQCLDVESQPKYMMCFFHVMKNVKKRITYLSESKKRIGFRHIYRIHYARDGVEKKQCTKEAIADWNKDCDLKEFGSYFLEQWLTGRFWQRVETPMGVAKTNSPIENFNGQFKQ
;
A
#
# COMPACT_ATOMS: atom_id res chain seq x y z
N MET A 1 -4.29 24.93 -15.85
CA MET A 1 -3.24 25.67 -15.11
C MET A 1 -1.85 25.17 -15.45
N TYR A 2 -1.50 23.88 -15.29
CA TYR A 2 -0.17 23.37 -15.69
C TYR A 2 0.09 23.52 -17.21
N VAL A 3 -0.75 22.90 -18.05
CA VAL A 3 -0.68 23.03 -19.52
C VAL A 3 -0.69 24.49 -19.97
N THR A 4 -1.51 25.32 -19.33
CA THR A 4 -1.60 26.76 -19.62
C THR A 4 -0.30 27.52 -19.35
N VAL A 5 0.56 27.01 -18.47
CA VAL A 5 1.82 27.65 -18.05
C VAL A 5 3.03 27.02 -18.75
N THR A 6 3.00 25.70 -18.99
CA THR A 6 4.15 24.95 -19.52
C THR A 6 4.00 24.55 -20.98
N ASP A 7 2.79 24.62 -21.55
CA ASP A 7 2.42 24.04 -22.84
C ASP A 7 2.64 22.52 -22.92
N GLU A 8 2.84 21.87 -21.76
CA GLU A 8 3.08 20.43 -21.65
C GLU A 8 1.94 19.73 -20.92
N GLN A 9 1.62 18.51 -21.37
CA GLN A 9 0.65 17.66 -20.67
C GLN A 9 1.24 17.14 -19.37
N VAL A 10 0.42 17.09 -18.31
CA VAL A 10 0.85 16.57 -17.01
C VAL A 10 1.14 15.08 -17.13
N HIS A 11 2.33 14.66 -16.69
CA HIS A 11 2.68 13.25 -16.55
C HIS A 11 2.88 12.91 -15.07
N ILE A 12 2.14 11.92 -14.58
CA ILE A 12 2.26 11.43 -13.20
C ILE A 12 2.67 9.96 -13.25
N SER A 13 3.93 9.67 -12.91
CA SER A 13 4.41 8.27 -12.93
C SER A 13 3.91 7.46 -11.73
N TYR A 14 3.79 8.09 -10.55
CA TYR A 14 3.39 7.44 -9.31
C TYR A 14 2.47 8.34 -8.48
N VAL A 15 1.47 7.74 -7.84
CA VAL A 15 0.59 8.43 -6.89
C VAL A 15 0.58 7.67 -5.57
N MET A 16 0.83 8.36 -4.45
CA MET A 16 0.67 7.78 -3.12
C MET A 16 -0.59 8.35 -2.47
N MET A 17 -1.50 7.48 -2.05
CA MET A 17 -2.79 7.87 -1.46
C MET A 17 -3.17 6.96 -0.29
N ASP A 18 -4.26 7.32 0.39
CA ASP A 18 -4.79 6.54 1.50
C ASP A 18 -5.48 5.28 0.99
N ALA A 19 -5.72 4.34 1.92
CA ALA A 19 -6.43 3.11 1.63
C ALA A 19 -7.94 3.34 1.61
N ASP A 20 -8.39 4.26 0.76
CA ASP A 20 -9.76 4.72 0.68
C ASP A 20 -10.31 4.58 -0.75
N THR A 21 -11.51 4.00 -0.86
CA THR A 21 -12.13 3.70 -2.15
C THR A 21 -12.62 4.97 -2.84
N ALA A 22 -13.17 5.93 -2.08
CA ALA A 22 -13.70 7.16 -2.63
C ALA A 22 -12.55 8.02 -3.19
N GLN A 23 -11.50 8.22 -2.40
CA GLN A 23 -10.32 8.96 -2.83
C GLN A 23 -9.69 8.37 -4.10
N ARG A 24 -9.61 7.04 -4.18
CA ARG A 24 -9.09 6.37 -5.38
C ARG A 24 -10.00 6.58 -6.60
N SER A 25 -11.31 6.41 -6.42
CA SER A 25 -12.28 6.54 -7.53
C SER A 25 -12.31 7.97 -8.06
N ASP A 26 -12.28 8.96 -7.16
CA ASP A 26 -12.23 10.37 -7.52
C ASP A 26 -10.95 10.69 -8.31
N PHE A 27 -9.80 10.20 -7.85
CA PHE A 27 -8.54 10.39 -8.57
C PHE A 27 -8.55 9.69 -9.93
N GLU A 28 -9.03 8.45 -10.04
CA GLU A 28 -9.18 7.73 -11.32
C GLU A 28 -10.04 8.52 -12.31
N SER A 29 -11.12 9.16 -11.85
CA SER A 29 -12.00 9.98 -12.69
C SER A 29 -11.30 11.19 -13.31
N ILE A 30 -10.38 11.82 -12.57
CA ILE A 30 -9.60 12.97 -13.04
C ILE A 30 -8.40 12.52 -13.86
N ALA A 31 -7.74 11.42 -13.47
CA ALA A 31 -6.61 10.85 -14.19
C ALA A 31 -6.99 10.51 -15.63
N VAL A 32 -8.17 9.92 -15.85
CA VAL A 32 -8.69 9.61 -17.19
C VAL A 32 -8.96 10.87 -18.04
N GLN A 33 -9.29 12.00 -17.41
CA GLN A 33 -9.60 13.25 -18.12
C GLN A 33 -8.35 14.06 -18.45
N CYS A 34 -7.35 14.02 -17.57
CA CYS A 34 -6.24 14.97 -17.57
C CYS A 34 -4.89 14.34 -17.94
N LEU A 35 -4.74 13.02 -17.79
CA LEU A 35 -3.51 12.30 -18.09
C LEU A 35 -3.68 11.49 -19.38
N ASP A 36 -2.57 11.29 -20.09
CA ASP A 36 -2.54 10.40 -21.24
C ASP A 36 -2.85 8.96 -20.79
N VAL A 37 -3.71 8.27 -21.53
CA VAL A 37 -4.17 6.90 -21.26
C VAL A 37 -3.01 5.92 -21.24
N GLU A 38 -1.98 6.14 -22.06
CA GLU A 38 -0.76 5.32 -22.06
C GLU A 38 0.13 5.56 -20.82
N SER A 39 -0.18 6.61 -20.05
CA SER A 39 0.64 7.10 -18.94
C SER A 39 -0.04 7.02 -17.57
N GLN A 40 -1.03 6.13 -17.41
CA GLN A 40 -1.76 5.98 -16.15
C GLN A 40 -0.80 5.78 -14.96
N PRO A 41 -0.98 6.53 -13.86
CA PRO A 41 -0.05 6.52 -12.74
C PRO A 41 -0.06 5.17 -12.04
N LYS A 42 1.12 4.81 -11.53
CA LYS A 42 1.30 3.66 -10.66
C LYS A 42 0.85 3.99 -9.24
N TYR A 43 -0.18 3.32 -8.77
CA TYR A 43 -0.73 3.51 -7.42
C TYR A 43 0.17 2.89 -6.36
N MET A 44 0.73 3.74 -5.51
CA MET A 44 1.46 3.35 -4.32
C MET A 44 0.57 3.54 -3.11
N MET A 45 0.55 2.53 -2.24
CA MET A 45 -0.16 2.65 -0.99
C MET A 45 0.73 3.19 0.10
N CYS A 46 0.17 4.09 0.88
CA CYS A 46 0.76 4.50 2.13
C CYS A 46 0.91 3.30 3.09
N PHE A 47 2.16 2.91 3.37
CA PHE A 47 2.44 1.81 4.30
C PHE A 47 1.95 2.09 5.74
N PHE A 48 1.94 3.36 6.15
CA PHE A 48 1.39 3.76 7.45
C PHE A 48 -0.10 3.39 7.55
N HIS A 49 -0.90 3.65 6.51
CA HIS A 49 -2.30 3.30 6.48
C HIS A 49 -2.54 1.79 6.44
N VAL A 50 -1.69 1.03 5.75
CA VAL A 50 -1.71 -0.43 5.83
C VAL A 50 -1.49 -0.89 7.28
N MET A 51 -0.42 -0.41 7.93
CA MET A 51 -0.10 -0.80 9.30
C MET A 51 -1.15 -0.35 10.32
N LYS A 52 -1.77 0.83 10.12
CA LYS A 52 -2.88 1.32 10.95
C LYS A 52 -4.09 0.39 10.86
N ASN A 53 -4.46 -0.05 9.66
CA ASN A 53 -5.57 -0.98 9.45
C ASN A 53 -5.24 -2.38 9.98
N VAL A 54 -4.03 -2.88 9.74
CA VAL A 54 -3.55 -4.17 10.30
C VAL A 54 -3.63 -4.15 11.82
N LYS A 55 -3.11 -3.10 12.48
CA LYS A 55 -3.13 -2.98 13.95
C LYS A 55 -4.56 -3.04 14.52
N LYS A 56 -5.54 -2.47 13.83
CA LYS A 56 -6.96 -2.57 14.19
C LYS A 56 -7.51 -4.00 14.01
N ARG A 57 -7.05 -4.71 12.98
CA ARG A 57 -7.55 -6.05 12.64
C ARG A 57 -6.99 -7.15 13.54
N ILE A 58 -5.73 -7.04 13.99
CA ILE A 58 -5.04 -8.13 14.71
C ILE A 58 -5.17 -8.07 16.23
N THR A 59 -6.02 -7.21 16.77
CA THR A 59 -6.13 -6.95 18.23
C THR A 59 -6.42 -8.21 19.04
N TYR A 60 -7.18 -9.15 18.47
CA TYR A 60 -7.57 -10.43 19.08
C TYR A 60 -6.43 -11.46 19.14
N LEU A 61 -5.33 -11.25 18.39
CA LEU A 61 -4.20 -12.16 18.38
C LEU A 61 -3.33 -12.00 19.64
N SER A 62 -2.66 -13.08 20.05
CA SER A 62 -1.58 -13.00 21.04
C SER A 62 -0.39 -12.20 20.51
N GLU A 63 0.43 -11.65 21.41
CA GLU A 63 1.61 -10.86 21.03
C GLU A 63 2.62 -11.66 20.18
N SER A 64 2.76 -12.97 20.42
CA SER A 64 3.60 -13.83 19.59
C SER A 64 3.07 -13.92 18.15
N LYS A 65 1.76 -14.04 17.98
CA LYS A 65 1.10 -14.09 16.66
C LYS A 65 1.15 -12.73 15.95
N LYS A 66 0.93 -11.63 16.67
CA LYS A 66 1.10 -10.27 16.12
C LYS A 66 2.50 -10.05 15.58
N ARG A 67 3.55 -10.50 16.29
CA ARG A 67 4.94 -10.42 15.81
C ARG A 67 5.15 -11.17 14.49
N ILE A 68 4.56 -12.37 14.34
CA ILE A 68 4.63 -13.14 13.09
C ILE A 68 3.93 -12.38 11.95
N GLY A 69 2.74 -11.85 12.20
CA GLY A 69 2.00 -11.02 11.25
C GLY A 69 2.83 -9.82 10.78
N PHE A 70 3.31 -9.00 11.72
CA PHE A 70 4.12 -7.82 11.40
C PHE A 70 5.40 -8.19 10.67
N ARG A 71 6.17 -9.17 11.15
CA ARG A 71 7.42 -9.60 10.50
C ARG A 71 7.21 -9.85 9.01
N HIS A 72 6.17 -10.60 8.65
CA HIS A 72 5.89 -10.92 7.25
C HIS A 72 5.44 -9.71 6.44
N ILE A 73 4.58 -8.85 6.99
CA ILE A 73 4.14 -7.62 6.32
C ILE A 73 5.33 -6.71 6.00
N TYR A 74 6.24 -6.51 6.95
CA TYR A 74 7.45 -5.72 6.75
C TYR A 74 8.36 -6.34 5.67
N ARG A 75 8.55 -7.66 5.67
CA ARG A 75 9.34 -8.35 4.64
C ARG A 75 8.75 -8.21 3.24
N ILE A 76 7.42 -8.28 3.12
CA ILE A 76 6.73 -8.06 1.84
C ILE A 76 6.88 -6.61 1.38
N HIS A 77 6.74 -5.64 2.30
CA HIS A 77 6.83 -4.22 1.99
C HIS A 77 8.24 -3.78 1.58
N TYR A 78 9.27 -4.29 2.27
CA TYR A 78 10.67 -3.93 2.05
C TYR A 78 11.42 -4.83 1.07
N ALA A 79 10.73 -5.77 0.41
CA ALA A 79 11.32 -6.56 -0.67
C ALA A 79 11.96 -5.65 -1.75
N ARG A 80 13.12 -6.08 -2.24
CA ARG A 80 13.96 -5.33 -3.20
C ARG A 80 13.40 -5.36 -4.61
N ASP A 81 12.75 -6.46 -4.97
CA ASP A 81 12.19 -6.70 -6.29
C ASP A 81 10.95 -7.60 -6.22
N GLY A 82 10.30 -7.80 -7.36
CA GLY A 82 9.12 -8.64 -7.49
C GLY A 82 9.37 -10.12 -7.21
N VAL A 83 10.60 -10.63 -7.38
CA VAL A 83 10.95 -12.01 -7.08
C VAL A 83 11.00 -12.22 -5.57
N GLU A 84 11.72 -11.37 -4.85
CA GLU A 84 11.78 -11.36 -3.39
C GLU A 84 10.39 -11.10 -2.79
N LYS A 85 9.60 -10.18 -3.36
CA LYS A 85 8.23 -9.92 -2.91
C LYS A 85 7.34 -11.15 -3.03
N LYS A 86 7.42 -11.88 -4.15
CA LYS A 86 6.69 -13.15 -4.35
C LYS A 86 7.15 -14.20 -3.35
N GLN A 87 8.46 -14.31 -3.09
CA GLN A 87 9.00 -15.26 -2.12
C GLN A 87 8.55 -14.95 -0.69
N CYS A 88 8.70 -13.71 -0.24
CA CYS A 88 8.22 -13.23 1.07
C CYS A 88 6.71 -13.47 1.24
N THR A 89 5.93 -13.27 0.17
CA THR A 89 4.47 -13.52 0.18
C THR A 89 4.15 -15.00 0.37
N LYS A 90 4.84 -15.90 -0.36
CA LYS A 90 4.65 -17.35 -0.20
C LYS A 90 4.98 -17.82 1.21
N GLU A 91 6.08 -17.34 1.78
CA GLU A 91 6.48 -17.67 3.15
C GLU A 91 5.47 -17.15 4.18
N ALA A 92 4.96 -15.93 3.99
CA ALA A 92 3.94 -15.35 4.85
C ALA A 92 2.66 -16.22 4.87
N ILE A 93 2.15 -16.59 3.70
CA ILE A 93 0.96 -17.43 3.56
C ILE A 93 1.19 -18.80 4.20
N ALA A 94 2.35 -19.42 3.96
CA ALA A 94 2.68 -20.71 4.55
C ALA A 94 2.72 -20.65 6.08
N ASP A 95 3.29 -19.59 6.67
CA ASP A 95 3.34 -19.42 8.12
C ASP A 95 1.97 -19.09 8.71
N TRP A 96 1.19 -18.22 8.07
CA TRP A 96 -0.14 -17.87 8.54
C TRP A 96 -1.10 -19.06 8.54
N ASN A 97 -0.95 -19.98 7.57
CA ASN A 97 -1.78 -21.19 7.49
C ASN A 97 -1.47 -22.25 8.56
N LYS A 98 -0.38 -22.13 9.32
CA LYS A 98 -0.03 -23.09 10.39
C LYS A 98 -0.89 -22.94 11.65
N ASP A 99 -1.57 -21.81 11.81
CA ASP A 99 -2.35 -21.48 13.00
C ASP A 99 -3.72 -20.94 12.59
N CYS A 100 -4.79 -21.35 13.28
CA CYS A 100 -6.16 -20.99 12.91
C CYS A 100 -6.41 -19.47 12.96
N ASP A 101 -5.88 -18.79 13.98
CA ASP A 101 -6.11 -17.36 14.17
C ASP A 101 -5.30 -16.55 13.14
N LEU A 102 -4.07 -16.98 12.85
CA LEU A 102 -3.26 -16.36 11.81
C LEU A 102 -3.80 -16.62 10.41
N LYS A 103 -4.47 -17.75 10.17
CA LYS A 103 -5.07 -18.08 8.89
C LYS A 103 -6.22 -17.12 8.54
N GLU A 104 -7.06 -16.78 9.50
CA GLU A 104 -8.12 -15.79 9.30
C GLU A 104 -7.51 -14.41 8.96
N PHE A 105 -6.54 -13.96 9.76
CA PHE A 105 -5.81 -12.72 9.47
C PHE A 105 -5.13 -12.75 8.10
N GLY A 106 -4.46 -13.84 7.75
CA GLY A 106 -3.74 -14.00 6.50
C GLY A 106 -4.66 -13.97 5.28
N SER A 107 -5.86 -14.55 5.41
CA SER A 107 -6.91 -14.49 4.37
C SER A 107 -7.37 -13.05 4.16
N TYR A 108 -7.67 -12.31 5.24
CA TYR A 108 -7.95 -10.88 5.18
C TYR A 108 -6.81 -10.11 4.51
N PHE A 109 -5.56 -10.39 4.90
CA PHE A 109 -4.43 -9.62 4.41
C PHE A 109 -4.18 -9.85 2.92
N LEU A 110 -4.32 -11.10 2.48
CA LEU A 110 -4.24 -11.49 1.08
C LEU A 110 -5.32 -10.76 0.27
N GLU A 111 -6.58 -10.87 0.68
CA GLU A 111 -7.72 -10.32 -0.06
C GLU A 111 -7.66 -8.79 -0.17
N GLN A 112 -7.43 -8.12 0.96
CA GLN A 112 -7.52 -6.65 1.02
C GLN A 112 -6.27 -5.96 0.47
N TRP A 113 -5.11 -6.48 0.82
CA TRP A 113 -3.85 -5.86 0.45
C TRP A 113 -3.33 -6.52 -0.81
N LEU A 114 -2.88 -7.78 -0.75
CA LEU A 114 -2.08 -8.37 -1.85
C LEU A 114 -2.82 -8.57 -3.17
N THR A 115 -4.09 -8.97 -3.14
CA THR A 115 -4.93 -9.18 -4.33
C THR A 115 -5.98 -8.09 -4.53
N GLY A 116 -6.18 -7.25 -3.52
CA GLY A 116 -7.17 -6.18 -3.54
C GLY A 116 -6.74 -5.00 -4.41
N ARG A 117 -7.65 -4.04 -4.56
CA ARG A 117 -7.39 -2.84 -5.37
C ARG A 117 -6.17 -2.07 -4.87
N PHE A 118 -5.92 -2.06 -3.57
CA PHE A 118 -4.99 -1.12 -2.94
C PHE A 118 -3.50 -1.47 -3.12
N TRP A 119 -3.01 -2.65 -2.73
CA TRP A 119 -1.55 -2.93 -2.75
C TRP A 119 -1.00 -3.29 -4.14
N GLN A 120 -1.88 -3.45 -5.13
CA GLN A 120 -1.46 -3.94 -6.42
C GLN A 120 -0.69 -2.88 -7.20
N ARG A 121 0.61 -3.18 -7.35
CA ARG A 121 1.40 -3.07 -8.60
C ARG A 121 2.58 -2.09 -8.61
N VAL A 122 3.16 -1.74 -7.47
CA VAL A 122 4.38 -0.92 -7.50
C VAL A 122 5.47 -1.52 -6.63
N GLU A 123 6.50 -2.05 -7.30
CA GLU A 123 7.85 -2.01 -6.77
C GLU A 123 8.16 -0.53 -6.60
N THR A 124 8.22 -0.03 -5.35
CA THR A 124 8.66 1.35 -5.13
C THR A 124 10.08 1.44 -5.70
N PRO A 125 10.32 2.21 -6.77
CA PRO A 125 11.64 2.32 -7.35
C PRO A 125 12.63 2.79 -6.30
N MET A 126 13.88 2.40 -6.44
CA MET A 126 14.94 2.88 -5.57
C MET A 126 14.94 4.42 -5.54
N GLY A 127 14.94 5.01 -4.34
CA GLY A 127 14.89 6.47 -4.16
C GLY A 127 13.50 7.08 -4.04
N VAL A 128 12.41 6.32 -4.29
CA VAL A 128 11.04 6.78 -4.05
C VAL A 128 10.62 6.48 -2.61
N ALA A 129 9.92 7.41 -1.98
CA ALA A 129 9.44 7.25 -0.61
C ALA A 129 8.54 6.01 -0.49
N LYS A 130 8.91 5.08 0.39
CA LYS A 130 8.12 3.87 0.71
C LYS A 130 7.01 4.14 1.72
N THR A 131 7.02 5.30 2.37
CA THR A 131 6.02 5.74 3.34
C THR A 131 5.68 7.21 3.10
N ASN A 132 4.44 7.60 3.38
CA ASN A 132 4.05 9.00 3.50
C ASN A 132 4.32 9.55 4.91
N SER A 133 5.21 8.93 5.70
CA SER A 133 5.47 9.31 7.09
C SER A 133 5.69 10.82 7.31
N PRO A 134 6.30 11.58 6.38
CA PRO A 134 6.37 13.04 6.50
C PRO A 134 5.00 13.73 6.47
N ILE A 135 4.10 13.32 5.57
CA ILE A 135 2.73 13.86 5.46
C ILE A 135 1.90 13.49 6.69
N GLU A 136 2.01 12.27 7.20
CA GLU A 136 1.24 11.86 8.38
C GLU A 136 1.76 12.49 9.67
N ASN A 137 3.08 12.65 9.82
CA ASN A 137 3.66 13.39 10.93
C ASN A 137 3.23 14.86 10.89
N PHE A 138 3.21 15.47 9.70
CA PHE A 138 2.69 16.82 9.50
C PHE A 138 1.21 16.90 9.91
N ASN A 139 0.35 16.01 9.39
CA ASN A 139 -1.06 15.95 9.76
C ASN A 139 -1.30 15.71 11.25
N GLY A 140 -0.44 14.93 11.91
CA GLY A 140 -0.49 14.67 13.34
C GLY A 140 -0.28 15.92 14.20
N GLN A 141 0.44 16.94 13.70
CA GLN A 141 0.60 18.21 14.42
C GLN A 141 -0.67 19.06 14.43
N PHE A 142 -1.54 18.92 13.43
CA PHE A 142 -2.80 19.68 13.34
C PHE A 142 -4.00 18.98 13.97
N LYS A 143 -3.89 17.68 14.25
CA LYS A 143 -4.97 16.84 14.79
C LYS A 143 -4.87 16.63 16.32
N GLN A 144 -4.08 17.46 17.02
CA GLN A 144 -3.96 17.44 18.49
C GLN A 144 -5.19 18.08 19.15
#